data_AF-A0A6D2X234-F1
#
_entry.id   AF-A0A6D2X234-F1
#
_cell.length_a   1.000
_cell.length_b   1.000
_cell.length_c   1.000
_cell.angle_alpha   90.00
_cell.angle_beta   90.00
_cell.angle_gamma   90.00
#
_symmetry.space_group_name_H-M   'P 1'
#
loop_
_entity.id
_entity.type
_entity.pdbx_description
1 polymer ?
#
loop_
_entity_poly.entity_id
_entity_poly.type
_entity_poly.pdbx_seq_one_letter_code
_entity_poly.pdbx_strand_id
1 'polypeptide(L)'
;MASTSRRQRRERRFRRYLSAGRLVRAQALLQRHPGLDVDAGQPPPLHRACARHDAPALCLLLRLGADPAHQDRHGDTALHAAARQGPDAYTDFFLPLLSRCPSAMGIKNKDGETPGQILGWGPPWDSAEEEEEDDASKEREWRQKLQGELEDEWQEVMGRFEGDASHETQEPESFSAWSDRLAREHAQKCQQQQREAEGSCRPPRAEGSSRSWRQQEEEQRLFRERARAKEEELHESRARRAQEALGDREPKPARAGPRAEHPRGAGRGSLWRFGDVPWPCPGGGDPEAMAAALVARGPPLEEQGALRRYLRVQQVRWHPDRFLQRFRSQIETWELGRVMGAVTALSQALNRHAEALK
;
A
#
# COMPACT_ATOMS: atom_id res chain seq x y z
N MET A 1 -15.22 -33.69 -35.49
CA MET A 1 -14.31 -34.72 -34.93
C MET A 1 -13.01 -34.97 -35.73
N ALA A 2 -12.94 -34.72 -37.04
CA ALA A 2 -11.70 -34.95 -37.82
C ALA A 2 -10.53 -34.02 -37.47
N SER A 3 -10.80 -32.78 -37.02
CA SER A 3 -9.79 -31.77 -36.70
C SER A 3 -8.98 -32.13 -35.44
N THR A 4 -9.65 -32.62 -34.39
CA THR A 4 -9.01 -33.04 -33.12
C THR A 4 -8.12 -34.28 -33.33
N SER A 5 -8.54 -35.23 -34.15
CA SER A 5 -7.72 -36.40 -34.52
C SER A 5 -6.45 -36.01 -35.30
N ARG A 6 -6.55 -35.04 -36.22
CA ARG A 6 -5.39 -34.50 -36.95
C ARG A 6 -4.42 -33.75 -36.03
N ARG A 7 -4.94 -32.96 -35.09
CA ARG A 7 -4.15 -32.25 -34.06
C ARG A 7 -3.38 -33.23 -33.18
N GLN A 8 -4.03 -34.23 -32.60
CA GLN A 8 -3.39 -35.27 -31.77
C GLN A 8 -2.33 -36.09 -32.51
N ARG A 9 -2.51 -36.32 -33.82
CA ARG A 9 -1.47 -36.97 -34.65
C ARG A 9 -0.23 -36.09 -34.81
N ARG A 10 -0.41 -34.77 -34.95
CA ARG A 10 0.70 -33.79 -35.03
C ARG A 10 1.41 -33.65 -33.68
N GLU A 11 0.69 -33.57 -32.57
CA GLU A 11 1.26 -33.56 -31.21
C GLU A 11 2.07 -34.85 -30.93
N ARG A 12 1.55 -36.02 -31.31
CA ARG A 12 2.33 -37.29 -31.25
C ARG A 12 3.61 -37.23 -32.09
N ARG A 13 3.54 -36.65 -33.28
CA ARG A 13 4.70 -36.50 -34.17
C ARG A 13 5.72 -35.50 -33.60
N PHE A 14 5.26 -34.41 -33.00
CA PHE A 14 6.09 -33.43 -32.29
C PHE A 14 6.88 -34.11 -31.16
N ARG A 15 6.19 -34.83 -30.28
CA ARG A 15 6.83 -35.60 -29.19
C ARG A 15 7.85 -36.61 -29.69
N ARG A 16 7.58 -37.27 -30.83
CA ARG A 16 8.53 -38.19 -31.47
C ARG A 16 9.78 -37.49 -31.99
N TYR A 17 9.66 -36.26 -32.49
CA TYR A 17 10.84 -35.47 -32.92
C TYR A 17 11.69 -35.04 -31.73
N LEU A 18 11.07 -34.65 -30.62
CA LEU A 18 11.77 -34.35 -29.36
C LEU A 18 12.49 -35.60 -28.83
N SER A 19 11.82 -36.75 -28.74
CA SER A 19 12.45 -37.98 -28.25
C SER A 19 13.59 -38.49 -29.15
N ALA A 20 13.61 -38.08 -30.42
CA ALA A 20 14.66 -38.43 -31.37
C ALA A 20 15.75 -37.35 -31.50
N GLY A 21 15.71 -36.28 -30.69
CA GLY A 21 16.67 -35.16 -30.75
C GLY A 21 16.56 -34.29 -32.02
N ARG A 22 15.48 -34.42 -32.80
CA ARG A 22 15.27 -33.70 -34.07
C ARG A 22 14.62 -32.35 -33.83
N LEU A 23 15.30 -31.50 -33.06
CA LEU A 23 14.79 -30.22 -32.56
C LEU A 23 14.38 -29.24 -33.68
N VAL A 24 15.16 -29.15 -34.75
CA VAL A 24 14.85 -28.29 -35.91
C VAL A 24 13.52 -28.69 -36.57
N ARG A 25 13.25 -30.00 -36.68
CA ARG A 25 11.99 -30.51 -37.23
C ARG A 25 10.82 -30.28 -36.28
N ALA A 26 11.06 -30.35 -34.97
CA ALA A 26 10.08 -30.05 -33.95
C ALA A 26 9.65 -28.57 -34.00
N GLN A 27 10.62 -27.65 -34.08
CA GLN A 27 10.36 -26.22 -34.24
C GLN A 27 9.64 -25.90 -35.56
N ALA A 28 10.09 -26.47 -36.68
CA ALA A 28 9.45 -26.28 -37.98
C ALA A 28 7.98 -26.75 -38.00
N LEU A 29 7.66 -27.79 -37.22
CA LEU A 29 6.29 -28.30 -37.11
C LEU A 29 5.36 -27.31 -36.40
N LEU A 30 5.84 -26.65 -35.34
CA LEU A 30 5.12 -25.60 -34.60
C LEU A 30 4.96 -24.32 -35.42
N GLN A 31 6.01 -23.89 -36.13
CA GLN A 31 5.96 -22.73 -37.02
C GLN A 31 4.90 -22.89 -38.12
N ARG A 32 4.73 -24.12 -38.65
CA ARG A 32 3.69 -24.42 -39.64
C ARG A 32 2.30 -24.56 -39.04
N HIS A 33 2.19 -24.78 -37.73
CA HIS A 33 0.95 -25.09 -37.04
C HIS A 33 0.91 -24.43 -35.65
N PRO A 34 0.62 -23.11 -35.56
CA PRO A 34 0.67 -22.35 -34.32
C PRO A 34 -0.40 -22.75 -33.28
N GLY A 35 -1.44 -23.50 -33.67
CA GLY A 35 -2.46 -24.02 -32.76
C GLY A 35 -2.12 -25.36 -32.10
N LEU A 36 -0.87 -25.82 -32.19
CA LEU A 36 -0.40 -27.01 -31.48
C LEU A 36 -0.02 -26.61 -30.06
N ASP A 37 -0.56 -27.35 -29.10
CA ASP A 37 -0.19 -27.21 -27.71
C ASP A 37 1.17 -27.89 -27.48
N VAL A 38 2.10 -27.13 -26.91
CA VAL A 38 3.49 -27.53 -26.65
C VAL A 38 3.55 -28.46 -25.44
N ASP A 39 2.63 -28.30 -24.49
CA ASP A 39 2.55 -29.09 -23.26
C ASP A 39 1.68 -30.34 -23.43
N ALA A 40 1.03 -30.49 -24.59
CA ALA A 40 0.19 -31.63 -24.91
C ALA A 40 0.95 -32.95 -24.78
N GLY A 41 0.59 -33.73 -23.76
CA GLY A 41 1.09 -35.08 -23.52
C GLY A 41 1.21 -35.40 -22.04
N GLN A 42 1.13 -36.68 -21.71
CA GLN A 42 1.35 -37.17 -20.35
C GLN A 42 2.45 -38.26 -20.41
N PRO A 43 3.60 -38.09 -19.72
CA PRO A 43 4.04 -36.85 -19.07
C PRO A 43 4.29 -35.71 -20.09
N PRO A 44 4.23 -34.43 -19.66
CA PRO A 44 4.48 -33.28 -20.52
C PRO A 44 5.85 -33.35 -21.20
N PRO A 45 6.02 -32.76 -22.40
CA PRO A 45 7.28 -32.85 -23.14
C PRO A 45 8.47 -32.27 -22.39
N LEU A 46 8.23 -31.24 -21.55
CA LEU A 46 9.24 -30.62 -20.70
C LEU A 46 9.82 -31.61 -19.67
N HIS A 47 8.97 -32.39 -18.99
CA HIS A 47 9.40 -33.45 -18.06
C HIS A 47 10.25 -34.51 -18.75
N ARG A 48 9.88 -34.88 -19.98
CA ARG A 48 10.66 -35.85 -20.76
C ARG A 48 12.02 -35.31 -21.16
N ALA A 49 12.13 -34.00 -21.42
CA ALA A 49 13.41 -33.37 -21.72
C ALA A 49 14.32 -33.39 -20.47
N CYS A 50 13.77 -33.05 -19.30
CA CYS A 50 14.46 -33.23 -18.02
C CYS A 50 14.88 -34.69 -17.86
N ALA A 51 13.94 -35.65 -17.82
CA ALA A 51 14.20 -37.07 -17.58
C ALA A 51 15.19 -37.74 -18.57
N ARG A 52 15.44 -37.15 -19.74
CA ARG A 52 16.39 -37.66 -20.75
C ARG A 52 17.74 -36.95 -20.76
N HIS A 53 17.93 -35.96 -19.87
CA HIS A 53 19.11 -35.10 -19.85
C HIS A 53 19.33 -34.34 -21.18
N ASP A 54 18.25 -33.92 -21.84
CA ASP A 54 18.31 -33.19 -23.11
C ASP A 54 18.13 -31.69 -22.87
N ALA A 55 19.21 -31.03 -22.43
CA ALA A 55 19.24 -29.57 -22.19
C ALA A 55 18.88 -28.76 -23.47
N PRO A 56 19.33 -29.15 -24.69
CA PRO A 56 18.88 -28.52 -25.93
C PRO A 56 17.36 -28.61 -26.13
N ALA A 57 16.75 -29.76 -25.87
CA ALA A 57 15.28 -29.90 -25.95
C ALA A 57 14.57 -29.04 -24.90
N LEU A 58 15.09 -28.98 -23.68
CA LEU A 58 14.55 -28.13 -22.61
C LEU A 58 14.55 -26.66 -23.03
N CYS A 59 15.70 -26.15 -23.48
CA CYS A 59 15.84 -24.75 -23.91
C CYS A 59 14.89 -24.41 -25.06
N LEU A 60 14.71 -25.33 -26.01
CA LEU A 60 13.78 -25.15 -27.11
C LEU A 60 12.33 -25.11 -26.61
N LEU A 61 11.93 -26.02 -25.73
CA LEU A 61 10.58 -26.04 -25.17
C LEU A 61 10.27 -24.77 -24.35
N LEU A 62 11.22 -24.30 -23.53
CA LEU A 62 11.07 -23.06 -22.79
C LEU A 62 10.97 -21.83 -23.70
N ARG A 63 11.76 -21.78 -24.80
CA ARG A 63 11.63 -20.73 -25.82
C ARG A 63 10.28 -20.76 -26.53
N LEU A 64 9.71 -21.96 -26.70
CA LEU A 64 8.39 -22.15 -27.31
C LEU A 64 7.23 -21.85 -26.35
N GLY A 65 7.52 -21.49 -25.09
CA GLY A 65 6.52 -21.11 -24.10
C GLY A 65 5.88 -22.27 -23.36
N ALA A 66 6.55 -23.43 -23.31
CA ALA A 66 6.11 -24.55 -22.46
C ALA A 66 6.05 -24.11 -20.99
N ASP A 67 4.97 -24.49 -20.30
CA ASP A 67 4.76 -24.15 -18.89
C ASP A 67 5.53 -25.11 -17.97
N PRO A 68 6.53 -24.63 -17.21
CA PRO A 68 7.27 -25.47 -16.27
C PRO A 68 6.48 -25.83 -15.01
N ALA A 69 5.38 -25.14 -14.72
CA ALA A 69 4.49 -25.45 -13.60
C ALA A 69 3.51 -26.59 -13.91
N HIS A 70 3.42 -27.03 -15.18
CA HIS A 70 2.52 -28.10 -15.56
C HIS A 70 2.88 -29.40 -14.83
N GLN A 71 1.89 -30.05 -14.24
CA GLN A 71 2.08 -31.30 -13.51
C GLN A 71 1.86 -32.51 -14.42
N ASP A 72 2.66 -33.55 -14.20
CA ASP A 72 2.44 -34.84 -14.83
C ASP A 72 1.43 -35.69 -14.05
N ARG A 73 1.24 -36.95 -14.48
CA ARG A 73 0.32 -37.91 -13.83
C ARG A 73 0.69 -38.22 -12.37
N HIS A 74 1.92 -37.96 -11.93
CA HIS A 74 2.40 -38.14 -10.57
C HIS A 74 2.35 -36.83 -9.76
N GLY A 75 1.82 -35.75 -10.34
CA GLY A 75 1.87 -34.42 -9.73
C GLY A 75 3.26 -33.78 -9.81
N ASP A 76 4.23 -34.45 -10.45
CA ASP A 76 5.58 -33.93 -10.57
C ASP A 76 5.57 -32.76 -11.57
N THR A 77 6.23 -31.66 -11.21
CA THR A 77 6.59 -30.58 -12.14
C THR A 77 7.92 -30.90 -12.83
N ALA A 78 8.27 -30.14 -13.86
CA ALA A 78 9.56 -30.33 -14.53
C ALA A 78 10.76 -30.11 -13.60
N LEU A 79 10.60 -29.30 -12.55
CA LEU A 79 11.59 -29.11 -11.50
C LEU A 79 11.77 -30.36 -10.62
N HIS A 80 10.70 -31.09 -10.29
CA HIS A 80 10.82 -32.37 -9.58
C HIS A 80 11.62 -33.38 -10.42
N ALA A 81 11.34 -33.45 -11.73
CA ALA A 81 12.07 -34.32 -12.65
C ALA A 81 13.55 -33.95 -12.77
N ALA A 82 13.90 -32.66 -12.70
CA ALA A 82 15.28 -32.19 -12.66
C ALA A 82 15.94 -32.45 -11.30
N ALA A 83 15.21 -32.28 -10.19
CA ALA A 83 15.70 -32.50 -8.83
C ALA A 83 16.18 -33.94 -8.60
N ARG A 84 15.46 -34.94 -9.14
CA ARG A 84 15.83 -36.36 -9.04
C ARG A 84 17.15 -36.73 -9.73
N GLN A 85 17.72 -35.83 -10.54
CA GLN A 85 18.98 -36.08 -11.26
C GLN A 85 20.22 -35.70 -10.45
N GLY A 86 20.04 -34.95 -9.36
CA GLY A 86 21.14 -34.51 -8.50
C GLY A 86 21.84 -33.24 -9.00
N PRO A 87 23.02 -32.93 -8.42
CA PRO A 87 23.65 -31.61 -8.51
C PRO A 87 24.19 -31.26 -9.91
N ASP A 88 24.54 -32.26 -10.73
CA ASP A 88 25.10 -32.03 -12.07
C ASP A 88 24.07 -31.46 -13.05
N ALA A 89 22.77 -31.69 -12.81
CA ALA A 89 21.68 -31.13 -13.61
C ALA A 89 21.24 -29.73 -13.15
N TYR A 90 21.86 -29.19 -12.10
CA TYR A 90 21.44 -27.93 -11.48
C TYR A 90 21.58 -26.72 -12.41
N THR A 91 22.73 -26.60 -13.08
CA THR A 91 23.00 -25.46 -13.97
C THR A 91 22.19 -25.51 -15.26
N ASP A 92 22.01 -26.71 -15.80
CA ASP A 92 21.51 -26.90 -17.16
C ASP A 92 19.98 -26.99 -17.21
N PHE A 93 19.35 -27.48 -16.14
CA PHE A 93 17.91 -27.68 -16.06
C PHE A 93 17.27 -26.80 -14.99
N PHE A 94 17.86 -26.72 -13.80
CA PHE A 94 17.24 -26.04 -12.67
C PHE A 94 17.24 -24.51 -12.82
N LEU A 95 18.37 -23.90 -13.23
CA LEU A 95 18.46 -22.45 -13.44
C LEU A 95 17.51 -21.94 -14.54
N PRO A 96 17.43 -22.56 -15.74
CA PRO A 96 16.50 -22.11 -16.79
C PRO A 96 15.03 -22.22 -16.38
N LEU A 97 14.68 -23.26 -15.62
CA LEU A 97 13.31 -23.46 -15.12
C LEU A 97 12.95 -22.42 -14.06
N LEU A 98 13.85 -22.18 -13.10
CA LEU A 98 13.64 -21.20 -12.02
C LEU A 98 13.58 -19.77 -12.56
N SER A 99 14.41 -19.43 -13.56
CA SER A 99 14.37 -18.13 -14.21
C SER A 99 13.03 -17.84 -14.89
N ARG A 100 12.29 -18.87 -15.31
CA ARG A 100 11.01 -18.70 -15.99
C ARG A 100 9.84 -18.71 -15.02
N CYS A 101 9.87 -19.61 -14.04
CA CYS A 101 8.81 -19.77 -13.05
C CYS A 101 9.40 -20.10 -11.65
N PRO A 102 9.67 -19.07 -10.83
CA PRO A 102 10.09 -19.27 -9.44
C PRO A 102 9.05 -20.01 -8.60
N SER A 103 7.77 -19.78 -8.87
CA SER A 103 6.63 -20.38 -8.15
C SER A 103 6.56 -21.91 -8.28
N ALA A 104 7.20 -22.49 -9.29
CA ALA A 104 7.20 -23.94 -9.49
C ALA A 104 8.02 -24.70 -8.42
N MET A 105 8.80 -24.00 -7.59
CA MET A 105 9.51 -24.55 -6.43
C MET A 105 8.60 -24.89 -5.25
N GLY A 106 7.46 -24.22 -5.09
CA GLY A 106 6.52 -24.45 -3.99
C GLY A 106 5.46 -25.51 -4.30
N ILE A 107 5.38 -25.98 -5.54
CA ILE A 107 4.36 -26.95 -5.95
C ILE A 107 4.74 -28.32 -5.37
N LYS A 108 3.84 -28.91 -4.58
CA LYS A 108 3.98 -30.27 -4.04
C LYS A 108 3.52 -31.30 -5.09
N ASN A 109 4.23 -32.42 -5.20
CA ASN A 109 3.80 -33.57 -6.00
C ASN A 109 2.73 -34.41 -5.25
N LYS A 110 2.29 -35.54 -5.83
CA LYS A 110 1.31 -36.42 -5.16
C LYS A 110 1.84 -37.11 -3.91
N ASP A 111 3.15 -37.19 -3.77
CA ASP A 111 3.83 -37.73 -2.59
C ASP A 111 4.01 -36.65 -1.50
N GLY A 112 3.56 -35.42 -1.75
CA GLY A 112 3.67 -34.27 -0.83
C GLY A 112 5.05 -33.60 -0.84
N GLU A 113 5.96 -34.06 -1.70
CA GLU A 113 7.33 -33.55 -1.80
C GLU A 113 7.38 -32.33 -2.72
N THR A 114 8.21 -31.34 -2.41
CA THR A 114 8.57 -30.28 -3.38
C THR A 114 9.91 -30.56 -4.04
N PRO A 115 10.25 -29.86 -5.15
CA PRO A 115 11.54 -30.00 -5.80
C PRO A 115 12.73 -29.70 -4.87
N GLY A 116 12.56 -28.76 -3.92
CA GLY A 116 13.59 -28.42 -2.94
C GLY A 116 13.84 -29.55 -1.93
N GLN A 117 12.76 -30.23 -1.50
CA GLN A 117 12.83 -31.38 -0.61
C GLN A 117 13.57 -32.56 -1.26
N ILE A 118 13.32 -32.84 -2.55
CA ILE A 118 14.02 -33.90 -3.31
C ILE A 118 15.53 -33.61 -3.43
N LEU A 119 15.92 -32.34 -3.56
CA LEU A 119 17.32 -31.93 -3.61
C LEU A 119 18.03 -31.96 -2.24
N GLY A 120 17.31 -32.28 -1.16
CA GLY A 120 17.85 -32.19 0.20
C GLY A 120 18.15 -30.76 0.64
N TRP A 121 17.54 -29.77 -0.03
CA TRP A 121 17.61 -28.39 0.40
C TRP A 121 16.63 -28.20 1.56
N GLY A 122 17.18 -28.00 2.77
CA GLY A 122 16.39 -27.75 3.98
C GLY A 122 15.44 -26.56 3.82
N PRO A 123 14.38 -26.46 4.65
CA PRO A 123 13.26 -25.55 4.40
C PRO A 123 13.69 -24.08 4.52
N PRO A 124 13.34 -23.24 3.53
CA PRO A 124 12.65 -22.00 3.86
C PRO A 124 11.33 -21.81 3.10
N TRP A 125 10.81 -22.86 2.46
CA TRP A 125 9.66 -22.80 1.55
C TRP A 125 8.36 -23.43 2.12
N ASP A 126 8.42 -24.03 3.32
CA ASP A 126 7.27 -24.66 4.01
C ASP A 126 6.61 -23.75 5.07
N SER A 127 6.97 -22.46 5.16
CA SER A 127 6.56 -21.60 6.28
C SER A 127 5.46 -20.59 5.95
N ALA A 128 4.95 -20.52 4.72
CA ALA A 128 4.04 -19.43 4.33
C ALA A 128 2.58 -19.85 4.21
N GLU A 129 2.27 -21.06 3.73
CA GLU A 129 0.88 -21.40 3.38
C GLU A 129 0.18 -22.27 4.43
N GLU A 130 0.90 -23.15 5.13
CA GLU A 130 0.34 -23.93 6.25
C GLU A 130 0.29 -23.12 7.55
N GLU A 131 1.23 -22.18 7.76
CA GLU A 131 1.17 -21.24 8.90
C GLU A 131 0.07 -20.20 8.72
N GLU A 132 -0.27 -19.75 7.49
CA GLU A 132 -1.30 -18.73 7.29
C GLU A 132 -2.72 -19.24 7.63
N GLU A 133 -3.02 -20.51 7.37
CA GLU A 133 -4.34 -21.09 7.69
C GLU A 133 -4.49 -21.35 9.19
N ASP A 134 -3.41 -21.81 9.84
CA ASP A 134 -3.32 -21.98 11.28
C ASP A 134 -3.30 -20.64 12.02
N ASP A 135 -2.62 -19.62 11.51
CA ASP A 135 -2.57 -18.29 12.11
C ASP A 135 -3.87 -17.52 11.90
N ALA A 136 -4.53 -17.66 10.76
CA ALA A 136 -5.88 -17.11 10.57
C ALA A 136 -6.89 -17.77 11.51
N SER A 137 -6.72 -19.06 11.81
CA SER A 137 -7.57 -19.79 12.75
C SER A 137 -7.30 -19.39 14.20
N LYS A 138 -6.03 -19.27 14.59
CA LYS A 138 -5.63 -18.69 15.89
C LYS A 138 -6.13 -17.26 16.01
N GLU A 139 -5.99 -16.41 14.99
CA GLU A 139 -6.43 -15.01 15.05
C GLU A 139 -7.96 -14.91 15.20
N ARG A 140 -8.74 -15.79 14.55
CA ARG A 140 -10.20 -15.86 14.73
C ARG A 140 -10.56 -16.24 16.17
N GLU A 141 -9.91 -17.26 16.73
CA GLU A 141 -10.12 -17.67 18.11
C GLU A 141 -9.73 -16.56 19.11
N TRP A 142 -8.63 -15.88 18.85
CA TRP A 142 -8.18 -14.76 19.68
C TRP A 142 -9.14 -13.58 19.60
N ARG A 143 -9.63 -13.21 18.41
CA ARG A 143 -10.64 -12.15 18.25
C ARG A 143 -11.94 -12.48 18.96
N GLN A 144 -12.36 -13.75 18.96
CA GLN A 144 -13.54 -14.21 19.68
C GLN A 144 -13.35 -14.12 21.20
N LYS A 145 -12.17 -14.51 21.72
CA LYS A 145 -11.83 -14.33 23.14
C LYS A 145 -11.81 -12.87 23.56
N LEU A 146 -11.20 -12.02 22.74
CA LEU A 146 -11.10 -10.58 23.00
C LEU A 146 -12.49 -9.91 22.95
N GLN A 147 -13.38 -10.36 22.07
CA GLN A 147 -14.78 -9.95 22.05
C GLN A 147 -15.52 -10.40 23.31
N GLY A 148 -15.29 -11.62 23.78
CA GLY A 148 -15.85 -12.13 25.04
C GLY A 148 -15.39 -11.31 26.25
N GLU A 149 -14.08 -11.02 26.35
CA GLU A 149 -13.53 -10.17 27.42
C GLU A 149 -14.09 -8.74 27.35
N LEU A 150 -14.28 -8.17 26.15
CA LEU A 150 -14.93 -6.88 25.97
C LEU A 150 -16.41 -6.89 26.37
N GLU A 151 -17.14 -7.97 26.06
CA GLU A 151 -18.53 -8.14 26.46
C GLU A 151 -18.66 -8.38 27.97
N ASP A 152 -17.72 -9.10 28.58
CA ASP A 152 -17.66 -9.35 30.02
C ASP A 152 -17.30 -8.07 30.78
N GLU A 153 -16.29 -7.32 30.33
CA GLU A 153 -15.98 -5.98 30.87
C GLU A 153 -17.16 -5.02 30.66
N TRP A 154 -17.84 -5.08 29.52
CA TRP A 154 -19.04 -4.28 29.29
C TRP A 154 -20.19 -4.70 30.20
N GLN A 155 -20.42 -5.99 30.44
CA GLN A 155 -21.42 -6.49 31.39
C GLN A 155 -21.07 -6.13 32.83
N GLU A 156 -19.78 -6.14 33.19
CA GLU A 156 -19.33 -5.79 34.53
C GLU A 156 -19.39 -4.28 34.78
N VAL A 157 -19.10 -3.47 33.76
CA VAL A 157 -19.20 -2.00 33.79
C VAL A 157 -20.65 -1.53 33.74
N MET A 158 -21.50 -2.15 32.92
CA MET A 158 -22.92 -1.80 32.77
C MET A 158 -23.79 -2.39 33.89
N GLY A 159 -23.48 -3.60 34.36
CA GLY A 159 -24.19 -4.24 35.48
C GLY A 159 -24.01 -3.52 36.82
N ARG A 160 -22.96 -2.69 36.95
CA ARG A 160 -22.76 -1.81 38.12
C ARG A 160 -23.66 -0.57 38.13
N PHE A 161 -24.30 -0.25 37.01
CA PHE A 161 -25.18 0.91 36.86
C PHE A 161 -26.68 0.57 36.86
N GLU A 162 -27.06 -0.71 36.77
CA GLU A 162 -28.47 -1.13 36.83
C GLU A 162 -29.09 -1.05 38.24
N GLY A 163 -28.28 -0.90 39.29
CA GLY A 163 -28.76 -0.87 40.67
C GLY A 163 -29.38 0.46 41.16
N ASP A 164 -29.30 1.55 40.40
CA ASP A 164 -29.80 2.87 40.85
C ASP A 164 -30.48 3.70 39.75
N ALA A 165 -30.78 3.09 38.60
CA ALA A 165 -31.47 3.75 37.49
C ALA A 165 -32.99 3.48 37.50
N SER A 166 -33.62 3.48 38.67
CA SER A 166 -35.09 3.58 38.80
C SER A 166 -35.51 5.06 38.90
N HIS A 167 -34.98 5.90 38.03
CA HIS A 167 -35.54 7.21 37.76
C HIS A 167 -35.92 7.21 36.28
N GLU A 168 -37.22 7.25 35.99
CA GLU A 168 -37.77 7.40 34.65
C GLU A 168 -37.00 8.49 33.91
N THR A 169 -36.06 8.08 33.07
CA THR A 169 -35.30 8.97 32.21
C THR A 169 -36.15 9.16 30.99
N GLN A 170 -37.02 10.16 31.08
CA GLN A 170 -37.70 10.74 29.93
C GLN A 170 -36.65 10.98 28.84
N GLU A 171 -36.80 10.30 27.70
CA GLU A 171 -35.82 10.37 26.61
C GLU A 171 -35.48 11.84 26.32
N PRO A 172 -34.20 12.24 26.45
CA PRO A 172 -33.82 13.61 26.15
C PRO A 172 -34.17 13.86 24.69
N GLU A 173 -35.00 14.87 24.50
CA GLU A 173 -35.55 15.24 23.21
C GLU A 173 -34.44 15.30 22.17
N SER A 174 -34.59 14.53 21.09
CA SER A 174 -33.63 14.52 20.00
C SER A 174 -33.30 15.95 19.57
N PHE A 175 -32.04 16.23 19.27
CA PHE A 175 -31.57 17.56 18.89
C PHE A 175 -32.46 18.21 17.81
N SER A 176 -32.98 17.41 16.87
CA SER A 176 -33.96 17.84 15.87
C SER A 176 -35.27 18.31 16.52
N ALA A 177 -35.85 17.53 17.43
CA ALA A 177 -37.08 17.88 18.14
C ALA A 177 -36.92 19.12 19.05
N TRP A 178 -35.74 19.30 19.66
CA TRP A 178 -35.39 20.51 20.40
C TRP A 178 -35.25 21.72 19.45
N SER A 179 -34.55 21.57 18.33
CA SER A 179 -34.36 22.63 17.33
C SER A 179 -35.68 23.06 16.67
N ASP A 180 -36.58 22.11 16.38
CA ASP A 180 -37.90 22.37 15.81
C ASP A 180 -38.81 23.08 16.80
N ARG A 181 -38.66 22.82 18.10
CA ARG A 181 -39.39 23.55 19.14
C ARG A 181 -38.87 24.96 19.29
N LEU A 182 -37.56 25.14 19.33
CA LEU A 182 -36.94 26.46 19.43
C LEU A 182 -37.28 27.31 18.20
N ALA A 183 -37.29 26.72 17.00
CA ALA A 183 -37.72 27.37 15.76
C ALA A 183 -39.19 27.79 15.80
N ARG A 184 -40.08 26.93 16.33
CA ARG A 184 -41.50 27.25 16.53
C ARG A 184 -41.71 28.37 17.54
N GLU A 185 -41.00 28.33 18.65
CA GLU A 185 -41.08 29.37 19.69
C GLU A 185 -40.56 30.72 19.16
N HIS A 186 -39.48 30.70 18.39
CA HIS A 186 -38.95 31.89 17.74
C HIS A 186 -39.92 32.45 16.69
N ALA A 187 -40.53 31.58 15.88
CA ALA A 187 -41.56 31.98 14.90
C ALA A 187 -42.81 32.57 15.58
N GLN A 188 -43.24 31.99 16.72
CA GLN A 188 -44.34 32.51 17.52
C GLN A 188 -43.99 33.88 18.12
N LYS A 189 -42.80 34.05 18.68
CA LYS A 189 -42.32 35.35 19.19
C LYS A 189 -42.22 36.40 18.08
N CYS A 190 -41.76 36.03 16.88
CA CYS A 190 -41.77 36.93 15.73
C CYS A 190 -43.19 37.31 15.28
N GLN A 191 -44.13 36.36 15.24
CA GLN A 191 -45.54 36.66 14.93
C GLN A 191 -46.20 37.53 15.99
N GLN A 192 -45.92 37.29 17.27
CA GLN A 192 -46.39 38.09 18.39
C GLN A 192 -45.88 39.54 18.26
N GLN A 193 -44.58 39.71 18.02
CA GLN A 193 -43.99 41.04 17.80
C GLN A 193 -44.53 41.72 16.55
N GLN A 194 -44.80 40.99 15.47
CA GLN A 194 -45.46 41.53 14.28
C GLN A 194 -46.89 41.98 14.58
N ARG A 195 -47.68 41.19 15.31
CA ARG A 195 -49.04 41.56 15.73
C ARG A 195 -49.07 42.74 16.69
N GLU A 196 -48.09 42.83 17.59
CA GLU A 196 -47.92 43.96 18.50
C GLU A 196 -47.44 45.21 17.74
N ALA A 197 -46.58 45.06 16.73
CA ALA A 197 -46.17 46.15 15.84
C ALA A 197 -47.33 46.63 14.95
N GLU A 198 -48.13 45.71 14.39
CA GLU A 198 -49.33 46.01 13.62
C GLU A 198 -50.43 46.63 14.49
N GLY A 199 -50.58 46.18 15.74
CA GLY A 199 -51.50 46.74 16.73
C GLY A 199 -51.07 48.11 17.28
N SER A 200 -49.76 48.37 17.33
CA SER A 200 -49.17 49.66 17.72
C SER A 200 -49.22 50.67 16.56
N CYS A 201 -49.28 50.22 15.31
CA CYS A 201 -49.43 51.07 14.13
C CYS A 201 -50.90 51.41 13.81
N ARG A 202 -51.55 52.19 14.67
CA ARG A 202 -52.49 53.22 14.17
C ARG A 202 -51.68 54.49 13.95
N PRO A 203 -51.54 55.01 12.72
CA PRO A 203 -50.58 56.08 12.46
C PRO A 203 -51.09 57.39 13.05
N PRO A 204 -50.36 58.08 13.95
CA PRO A 204 -50.34 59.52 13.88
C PRO A 204 -49.46 59.89 12.68
N ARG A 205 -50.01 60.70 11.78
CA ARG A 205 -49.28 61.26 10.63
C ARG A 205 -47.93 61.81 11.10
N ALA A 206 -46.84 61.19 10.69
CA ALA A 206 -45.50 61.69 10.95
C ALA A 206 -44.62 61.43 9.72
N GLU A 207 -44.61 62.44 8.85
CA GLU A 207 -43.69 62.61 7.73
C GLU A 207 -42.26 62.70 8.28
N GLY A 208 -41.57 61.57 8.39
CA GLY A 208 -40.18 61.54 8.85
C GLY A 208 -39.50 60.16 8.79
N SER A 209 -40.25 59.06 8.93
CA SER A 209 -39.68 57.71 9.04
C SER A 209 -39.36 57.01 7.70
N SER A 210 -39.84 57.54 6.56
CA SER A 210 -39.69 56.90 5.23
C SER A 210 -38.25 56.90 4.69
N ARG A 211 -37.37 57.80 5.19
CA ARG A 211 -35.98 57.88 4.75
C ARG A 211 -35.06 56.89 5.49
N SER A 212 -35.29 56.69 6.79
CA SER A 212 -34.50 55.75 7.61
C SER A 212 -34.75 54.30 7.21
N TRP A 213 -36.01 53.93 6.93
CA TRP A 213 -36.36 52.59 6.46
C TRP A 213 -35.74 52.24 5.10
N ARG A 214 -35.74 53.19 4.16
CA ARG A 214 -35.12 53.00 2.85
C ARG A 214 -33.59 52.88 2.93
N GLN A 215 -32.95 53.67 3.78
CA GLN A 215 -31.51 53.56 4.02
C GLN A 215 -31.14 52.19 4.60
N GLN A 216 -31.95 51.66 5.51
CA GLN A 216 -31.71 50.36 6.12
C GLN A 216 -31.93 49.19 5.14
N GLU A 217 -32.89 49.32 4.20
CA GLU A 217 -33.08 48.36 3.10
C GLU A 217 -31.92 48.43 2.08
N GLU A 218 -31.45 49.63 1.75
CA GLU A 218 -30.30 49.83 0.87
C GLU A 218 -29.03 49.23 1.47
N GLU A 219 -28.79 49.39 2.77
CA GLU A 219 -27.67 48.77 3.49
C GLU A 219 -27.76 47.24 3.50
N GLN A 220 -28.94 46.67 3.76
CA GLN A 220 -29.14 45.22 3.71
C GLN A 220 -28.96 44.66 2.29
N ARG A 221 -29.40 45.40 1.29
CA ARG A 221 -29.19 45.04 -0.12
C ARG A 221 -27.71 45.07 -0.48
N LEU A 222 -26.99 46.13 -0.09
CA LEU A 222 -25.54 46.25 -0.31
C LEU A 222 -24.77 45.14 0.43
N PHE A 223 -25.21 44.74 1.63
CA PHE A 223 -24.62 43.62 2.34
C PHE A 223 -24.80 42.29 1.58
N ARG A 224 -25.99 42.04 1.04
CA ARG A 224 -26.28 40.84 0.23
C ARG A 224 -25.53 40.85 -1.10
N GLU A 225 -25.43 42.00 -1.76
CA GLU A 225 -24.65 42.14 -3.00
C GLU A 225 -23.15 41.92 -2.73
N ARG A 226 -22.60 42.45 -1.63
CA ARG A 226 -21.21 42.18 -1.20
C ARG A 226 -20.96 40.71 -0.88
N ALA A 227 -21.92 40.02 -0.25
CA ALA A 227 -21.82 38.60 0.03
C ALA A 227 -21.78 37.76 -1.26
N ARG A 228 -22.67 38.05 -2.22
CA ARG A 228 -22.71 37.38 -3.53
C ARG A 228 -21.44 37.61 -4.34
N ALA A 229 -20.93 38.84 -4.38
CA ALA A 229 -19.68 39.15 -5.07
C ALA A 229 -18.49 38.37 -4.50
N LYS A 230 -18.45 38.18 -3.17
CA LYS A 230 -17.43 37.38 -2.49
C LYS A 230 -17.52 35.89 -2.86
N GLU A 231 -18.73 35.35 -2.98
CA GLU A 231 -18.98 33.97 -3.40
C GLU A 231 -18.57 33.74 -4.86
N GLU A 232 -18.90 34.67 -5.75
CA GLU A 232 -18.49 34.65 -7.16
C GLU A 232 -16.97 34.72 -7.31
N GLU A 233 -16.29 35.59 -6.56
CA GLU A 233 -14.82 35.69 -6.54
C GLU A 233 -14.16 34.35 -6.12
N LEU A 234 -14.71 33.69 -5.10
CA LEU A 234 -14.23 32.38 -4.66
C LEU A 234 -14.49 31.30 -5.71
N HIS A 235 -15.65 31.35 -6.38
CA HIS A 235 -16.00 30.42 -7.45
C HIS A 235 -15.08 30.59 -8.65
N GLU A 236 -14.79 31.82 -9.07
CA GLU A 236 -13.82 32.12 -10.12
C GLU A 236 -12.40 31.71 -9.76
N SER A 237 -11.95 31.96 -8.51
CA SER A 237 -10.63 31.52 -8.04
C SER A 237 -10.50 29.99 -8.10
N ARG A 238 -11.55 29.27 -7.73
CA ARG A 238 -11.61 27.80 -7.84
C ARG A 238 -11.59 27.34 -9.30
N ALA A 239 -12.31 28.01 -10.19
CA ALA A 239 -12.32 27.71 -11.62
C ALA A 239 -10.96 27.96 -12.27
N ARG A 240 -10.26 29.06 -11.92
CA ARG A 240 -8.90 29.35 -12.41
C ARG A 240 -7.89 28.28 -11.98
N ARG A 241 -7.89 27.88 -10.71
CA ARG A 241 -7.03 26.77 -10.24
C ARG A 241 -7.33 25.45 -10.96
N ALA A 242 -8.60 25.18 -11.25
CA ALA A 242 -8.99 24.00 -12.00
C ALA A 242 -8.50 24.04 -13.46
N GLN A 243 -8.48 25.22 -14.10
CA GLN A 243 -7.93 25.41 -15.44
C GLN A 243 -6.40 25.32 -15.45
N GLU A 244 -5.71 25.91 -14.48
CA GLU A 244 -4.25 25.77 -14.32
C GLU A 244 -3.84 24.30 -14.14
N ALA A 245 -4.59 23.54 -13.34
CA ALA A 245 -4.36 22.11 -13.14
C ALA A 245 -4.55 21.26 -14.42
N LEU A 246 -5.33 21.75 -15.39
CA LEU A 246 -5.52 21.12 -16.69
C LEU A 246 -4.47 21.56 -17.73
N GLY A 247 -3.95 22.80 -17.62
CA GLY A 247 -2.90 23.33 -18.48
C GLY A 247 -1.52 22.67 -18.30
N ASP A 248 -1.23 22.11 -17.13
CA ASP A 248 0.01 21.36 -16.86
C ASP A 248 0.08 19.96 -17.51
N ARG A 249 -0.91 19.60 -18.34
CA ARG A 249 -1.06 18.27 -18.98
C ARG A 249 -1.00 18.28 -20.52
N GLU A 250 -0.25 19.18 -21.15
CA GLU A 250 0.06 19.06 -22.60
C GLU A 250 1.45 18.44 -22.91
N PRO A 251 1.61 17.74 -24.05
CA PRO A 251 2.75 16.88 -24.34
C PRO A 251 3.94 17.65 -24.93
N LYS A 252 5.12 17.55 -24.29
CA LYS A 252 6.34 18.27 -24.67
C LYS A 252 7.03 17.74 -25.95
N PRO A 253 7.42 18.59 -26.92
CA PRO A 253 8.42 18.25 -27.93
C PRO A 253 9.85 18.65 -27.50
N ALA A 254 10.83 17.94 -28.05
CA ALA A 254 12.24 18.02 -27.70
C ALA A 254 13.00 19.17 -28.41
N ARG A 255 13.81 19.97 -27.67
CA ARG A 255 15.28 20.19 -27.88
C ARG A 255 15.84 21.44 -27.15
N ALA A 256 16.96 21.18 -26.45
CA ALA A 256 18.25 21.89 -26.35
C ALA A 256 18.38 23.40 -25.98
N GLY A 257 18.81 23.66 -24.73
CA GLY A 257 19.84 24.64 -24.26
C GLY A 257 19.56 26.16 -24.33
N PRO A 258 20.09 27.02 -23.43
CA PRO A 258 21.42 26.95 -22.81
C PRO A 258 21.47 27.08 -21.27
N ARG A 259 22.68 26.88 -20.74
CA ARG A 259 23.09 26.72 -19.34
C ARG A 259 22.68 27.87 -18.40
N ALA A 260 21.95 27.51 -17.35
CA ALA A 260 22.01 28.13 -16.03
C ALA A 260 22.00 26.99 -15.01
N GLU A 261 23.08 26.92 -14.23
CA GLU A 261 23.48 25.79 -13.40
C GLU A 261 22.47 25.53 -12.27
N HIS A 262 21.65 24.49 -12.47
CA HIS A 262 20.97 23.77 -11.39
C HIS A 262 21.35 22.30 -11.57
N PRO A 263 21.91 21.61 -10.57
CA PRO A 263 22.28 20.22 -10.73
C PRO A 263 21.01 19.36 -10.68
N ARG A 264 20.41 19.09 -11.84
CA ARG A 264 19.57 17.91 -12.05
C ARG A 264 20.17 17.08 -13.18
N GLY A 265 20.42 15.82 -12.86
CA GLY A 265 21.05 14.83 -13.73
C GLY A 265 22.07 14.03 -12.92
N ALA A 266 21.64 13.08 -12.10
CA ALA A 266 21.53 11.69 -12.56
C ALA A 266 22.83 11.17 -13.21
N GLY A 267 23.98 11.42 -12.57
CA GLY A 267 24.97 10.37 -12.50
C GLY A 267 24.35 9.22 -11.72
N ARG A 268 24.56 7.98 -12.16
CA ARG A 268 24.58 6.83 -11.26
C ARG A 268 25.69 7.07 -10.22
N GLY A 269 25.45 7.97 -9.28
CA GLY A 269 26.21 8.07 -8.04
C GLY A 269 25.74 6.91 -7.20
N SER A 270 26.68 6.10 -6.73
CA SER A 270 26.47 4.93 -5.89
C SER A 270 25.29 5.11 -4.95
N LEU A 271 24.36 4.16 -4.95
CA LEU A 271 23.34 4.08 -3.92
C LEU A 271 24.04 4.20 -2.55
N TRP A 272 23.42 4.92 -1.62
CA TRP A 272 23.99 5.18 -0.31
C TRP A 272 24.26 3.86 0.40
N ARG A 273 25.53 3.63 0.74
CA ARG A 273 25.94 2.60 1.68
C ARG A 273 25.74 3.13 3.10
N PHE A 274 25.92 2.27 4.09
CA PHE A 274 25.75 2.67 5.49
C PHE A 274 26.51 3.96 5.85
N GLY A 275 27.73 4.17 5.34
CA GLY A 275 28.52 5.37 5.61
C GLY A 275 28.06 6.66 4.92
N ASP A 276 27.25 6.57 3.86
CA ASP A 276 26.78 7.72 3.08
C ASP A 276 25.49 8.33 3.67
N VAL A 277 24.84 7.61 4.58
CA VAL A 277 23.70 8.12 5.34
C VAL A 277 24.20 9.26 6.24
N PRO A 278 23.51 10.43 6.27
CA PRO A 278 23.94 11.58 7.05
C PRO A 278 23.71 11.37 8.56
N TRP A 279 24.53 10.51 9.17
CA TRP A 279 24.47 10.18 10.59
C TRP A 279 24.82 11.37 11.47
N PRO A 280 24.29 11.44 12.70
CA PRO A 280 24.66 12.46 13.67
C PRO A 280 26.15 12.44 14.05
N CYS A 281 26.76 11.26 14.08
CA CYS A 281 28.19 11.08 14.34
C CYS A 281 28.87 10.32 13.19
N PRO A 282 30.18 10.56 12.95
CA PRO A 282 30.92 9.82 11.94
C PRO A 282 30.91 8.32 12.28
N GLY A 283 30.38 7.49 11.37
CA GLY A 283 30.44 6.03 11.48
C GLY A 283 29.20 5.33 12.06
N GLY A 284 28.17 6.06 12.53
CA GLY A 284 26.81 5.53 12.79
C GLY A 284 26.71 4.32 13.75
N GLY A 285 27.75 4.05 14.55
CA GLY A 285 27.91 2.75 15.22
C GLY A 285 27.23 2.61 16.56
N ASP A 286 27.10 3.68 17.34
CA ASP A 286 26.50 3.65 18.68
C ASP A 286 25.26 4.56 18.76
N PRO A 287 24.05 3.98 18.98
CA PRO A 287 22.80 4.73 19.05
C PRO A 287 22.77 5.76 20.19
N GLU A 288 23.46 5.51 21.30
CA GLU A 288 23.47 6.44 22.44
C GLU A 288 24.38 7.63 22.18
N ALA A 289 25.57 7.39 21.60
CA ALA A 289 26.45 8.47 21.15
C ALA A 289 25.81 9.32 20.05
N MET A 290 25.04 8.72 19.13
CA MET A 290 24.28 9.45 18.11
C MET A 290 23.19 10.34 18.73
N ALA A 291 22.45 9.84 19.72
CA ALA A 291 21.42 10.61 20.40
C ALA A 291 22.04 11.74 21.26
N ALA A 292 23.13 11.47 21.97
CA ALA A 292 23.87 12.47 22.73
C ALA A 292 24.43 13.59 21.83
N ALA A 293 24.95 13.25 20.65
CA ALA A 293 25.41 14.24 19.67
C ALA A 293 24.27 15.11 19.12
N LEU A 294 23.07 14.56 18.95
CA LEU A 294 21.88 15.33 18.55
C LEU A 294 21.44 16.29 19.66
N VAL A 295 21.44 15.84 20.91
CA VAL A 295 21.12 16.65 22.09
C VAL A 295 22.15 17.78 22.26
N ALA A 296 23.44 17.49 22.10
CA ALA A 296 24.52 18.47 22.21
C ALA A 296 24.52 19.55 21.10
N ARG A 297 23.91 19.26 19.94
CA ARG A 297 23.67 20.24 18.86
C ARG A 297 22.42 21.09 19.08
N GLY A 298 21.59 20.73 20.06
CA GLY A 298 20.37 21.45 20.41
C GLY A 298 20.64 22.72 21.22
N PRO A 299 19.57 23.49 21.54
CA PRO A 299 19.66 24.64 22.43
C PRO A 299 20.19 24.23 23.82
N PRO A 300 20.83 25.16 24.56
CA PRO A 300 21.45 24.87 25.86
C PRO A 300 20.45 24.22 26.82
N LEU A 301 20.93 23.29 27.65
CA LEU A 301 20.15 22.48 28.60
C LEU A 301 19.30 23.32 29.58
N GLU A 302 19.62 24.60 29.74
CA GLU A 302 18.91 25.58 30.55
C GLU A 302 17.50 25.88 30.02
N GLU A 303 17.26 25.75 28.71
CA GLU A 303 15.95 25.96 28.08
C GLU A 303 15.24 24.62 27.76
N GLN A 304 14.80 23.92 28.81
CA GLN A 304 14.14 22.61 28.69
C GLN A 304 12.95 22.60 27.70
N GLY A 305 12.20 23.71 27.61
CA GLY A 305 11.10 23.86 26.66
C GLY A 305 11.54 23.92 25.19
N ALA A 306 12.67 24.58 24.91
CA ALA A 306 13.25 24.65 23.56
C ALA A 306 13.89 23.31 23.17
N LEU A 307 14.57 22.66 24.11
CA LEU A 307 15.15 21.34 23.93
C LEU A 307 14.08 20.28 23.65
N ARG A 308 12.96 20.28 24.40
CA ARG A 308 11.81 19.39 24.14
C ARG A 308 11.23 19.58 22.74
N ARG A 309 11.09 20.82 22.26
CA ARG A 309 10.62 21.09 20.88
C ARG A 309 11.61 20.60 19.83
N TYR A 310 12.90 20.85 20.04
CA TYR A 310 13.96 20.39 19.15
C TYR A 310 14.01 18.86 19.06
N LEU A 311 13.92 18.15 20.20
CA LEU A 311 13.90 16.70 20.23
C LEU A 311 12.67 16.10 19.55
N ARG A 312 11.49 16.70 19.67
CA ARG A 312 10.30 16.27 18.91
C ARG A 312 10.51 16.35 17.39
N VAL A 313 11.19 17.40 16.91
CA VAL A 313 11.53 17.52 15.47
C VAL A 313 12.53 16.43 15.04
N GLN A 314 13.53 16.13 15.89
CA GLN A 314 14.49 15.06 15.61
C GLN A 314 13.84 13.66 15.67
N GLN A 315 12.92 13.42 16.61
CA GLN A 315 12.16 12.16 16.70
C GLN A 315 11.35 11.90 15.44
N VAL A 316 10.66 12.91 14.91
CA VAL A 316 9.88 12.76 13.65
C VAL A 316 10.81 12.53 12.45
N ARG A 317 11.99 13.17 12.43
CA ARG A 317 12.96 13.05 11.33
C ARG A 317 13.65 11.69 11.31
N TRP A 318 13.94 11.13 12.48
CA TRP A 318 14.63 9.84 12.66
C TRP A 318 13.68 8.68 12.95
N HIS A 319 12.36 8.90 12.83
CA HIS A 319 11.38 7.83 12.92
C HIS A 319 11.58 6.86 11.73
N PRO A 320 11.62 5.53 11.95
CA PRO A 320 11.92 4.55 10.91
C PRO A 320 11.04 4.70 9.66
N ASP A 321 9.72 4.87 9.83
CA ASP A 321 8.81 5.03 8.70
C ASP A 321 9.00 6.34 7.92
N ARG A 322 9.25 7.44 8.62
CA ARG A 322 9.46 8.76 7.99
C ARG A 322 10.79 8.81 7.25
N PHE A 323 11.80 8.15 7.81
CA PHE A 323 13.11 7.98 7.19
C PHE A 323 13.00 7.13 5.92
N LEU A 324 12.30 5.98 5.99
CA LEU A 324 12.03 5.13 4.82
C LEU A 324 11.28 5.88 3.72
N GLN A 325 10.21 6.60 4.07
CA GLN A 325 9.41 7.35 3.10
C GLN A 325 10.26 8.34 2.27
N ARG A 326 11.34 8.87 2.86
CA ARG A 326 12.16 9.91 2.25
C ARG A 326 13.44 9.39 1.57
N PHE A 327 14.01 8.31 2.08
CA PHE A 327 15.33 7.82 1.64
C PHE A 327 15.34 6.41 1.05
N ARG A 328 14.19 5.71 0.98
CA ARG A 328 14.10 4.35 0.42
C ARG A 328 14.64 4.23 -1.00
N SER A 329 14.49 5.23 -1.85
CA SER A 329 14.97 5.21 -3.24
C SER A 329 16.48 5.49 -3.37
N GLN A 330 17.16 5.84 -2.28
CA GLN A 330 18.55 6.28 -2.29
C GLN A 330 19.50 5.23 -1.65
N ILE A 331 18.98 4.22 -0.95
CA ILE A 331 19.76 3.23 -0.17
C ILE A 331 19.83 1.89 -0.92
N GLU A 332 20.97 1.21 -0.85
CA GLU A 332 21.12 -0.16 -1.39
C GLU A 332 20.25 -1.17 -0.66
N THR A 333 19.60 -2.07 -1.41
CA THR A 333 18.65 -3.05 -0.84
C THR A 333 19.29 -3.99 0.19
N TRP A 334 20.59 -4.28 0.07
CA TRP A 334 21.33 -5.13 1.01
C TRP A 334 21.83 -4.40 2.26
N GLU A 335 22.09 -3.08 2.19
CA GLU A 335 22.42 -2.25 3.37
C GLU A 335 21.16 -1.75 4.10
N LEU A 336 19.99 -1.82 3.46
CA LEU A 336 18.73 -1.31 4.00
C LEU A 336 18.44 -1.85 5.40
N GLY A 337 18.63 -3.16 5.63
CA GLY A 337 18.42 -3.77 6.95
C GLY A 337 19.34 -3.19 8.03
N ARG A 338 20.62 -2.97 7.70
CA ARG A 338 21.60 -2.40 8.63
C ARG A 338 21.31 -0.94 8.95
N VAL A 339 20.97 -0.14 7.93
CA VAL A 339 20.57 1.26 8.09
C VAL A 339 19.31 1.36 8.94
N MET A 340 18.31 0.52 8.67
CA MET A 340 17.05 0.52 9.43
C MET A 340 17.24 0.07 10.88
N GLY A 341 18.11 -0.91 11.15
CA GLY A 341 18.48 -1.28 12.52
C GLY A 341 19.07 -0.10 13.29
N ALA A 342 20.01 0.64 12.68
CA ALA A 342 20.63 1.80 13.29
C ALA A 342 19.65 2.98 13.49
N VAL A 343 18.80 3.26 12.50
CA VAL A 343 17.76 4.31 12.61
C VAL A 343 16.75 3.96 13.71
N THR A 344 16.34 2.69 13.81
CA THR A 344 15.41 2.23 14.85
C THR A 344 16.06 2.36 16.23
N ALA A 345 17.31 1.92 16.40
CA ALA A 345 18.04 2.07 17.65
C ALA A 345 18.25 3.54 18.04
N LEU A 346 18.55 4.42 17.07
CA LEU A 346 18.64 5.87 17.28
C LEU A 346 17.29 6.47 17.72
N SER A 347 16.18 6.05 17.10
CA SER A 347 14.85 6.54 17.46
C SER A 347 14.48 6.15 18.90
N GLN A 348 14.85 4.94 19.32
CA GLN A 348 14.65 4.47 20.70
C GLN A 348 15.52 5.25 21.69
N ALA A 349 16.79 5.51 21.36
CA ALA A 349 17.67 6.32 22.20
C ALA A 349 17.15 7.76 22.36
N LEU A 350 16.65 8.37 21.28
CA LEU A 350 16.01 9.69 21.33
C LEU A 350 14.74 9.70 22.19
N ASN A 351 13.97 8.62 22.22
CA ASN A 351 12.81 8.49 23.10
C ASN A 351 13.22 8.44 24.56
N ARG A 352 14.27 7.67 24.91
CA ARG A 352 14.82 7.65 26.28
C ARG A 352 15.30 9.04 26.74
N HIS A 353 15.99 9.78 25.88
CA HIS A 353 16.42 11.15 26.20
C HIS A 353 15.25 12.13 26.35
N ALA A 354 14.20 11.99 25.54
CA ALA A 354 13.00 12.83 25.67
C ALA A 354 12.20 12.49 26.93
N GLU A 355 12.21 11.24 27.38
CA GLU A 355 11.60 10.80 28.64
C GLU A 355 12.41 11.25 29.86
N ALA A 356 13.73 11.22 29.80
CA ALA A 356 14.59 11.77 30.85
C ALA A 356 14.44 13.29 31.04
N LEU A 357 13.87 13.98 30.04
CA LEU A 357 13.56 15.40 30.07
C LEU A 357 12.10 15.69 30.44
N LYS A 358 11.22 14.69 30.64
CA LYS A 358 9.86 14.87 31.15
C LYS A 358 9.87 15.19 32.64
#